data_AF-A0A8B9IY11-F1
#
_entry.id   AF-A0A8B9IY11-F1
#
_cell.length_a   1.000
_cell.length_b   1.000
_cell.length_c   1.000
_cell.angle_alpha   90.00
_cell.angle_beta   90.00
_cell.angle_gamma   90.00
#
_symmetry.space_group_name_H-M   'P 1'
#
loop_
_entity.id
_entity.type
_entity.pdbx_description
1 polymer ?
#
loop_
_entity_poly.entity_id
_entity_poly.type
_entity_poly.pdbx_seq_one_letter_code
_entity_poly.pdbx_strand_id
1 'polypeptide(L)'
;MENSSCFFLPLQVSQEDTRAQFLIPGGSLGRNRAEASLERAQNLNPMVDVKADAGNVDTKPEEFFTQFDAVCLTCCSRDVMVKVNHICHKNSVKFFAGDVFGYHGYMFADLGDHDFVEEKTKVPKASPGVEDGPDTKKARVDPSETTMVKKVSGKIPVETSGIQHSQGGSLGISAPVFPAAPG
;
A
#
# COMPACT_ATOMS: atom_id res chain seq x y z
N MET A 1 17.17 11.18 -3.24
CA MET A 1 15.83 10.61 -3.42
C MET A 1 14.88 11.79 -3.41
N GLU A 2 14.42 12.20 -4.59
CA GLU A 2 13.31 13.16 -4.65
C GLU A 2 12.04 12.38 -4.31
N ASN A 3 11.45 12.66 -3.15
CA ASN A 3 10.19 12.06 -2.77
C ASN A 3 9.09 12.78 -3.56
N SER A 4 8.68 12.23 -4.70
CA SER A 4 7.60 12.76 -5.51
C SER A 4 6.36 11.88 -5.41
N SER A 5 5.20 12.51 -5.25
CA SER A 5 3.89 11.84 -5.26
C SER A 5 3.11 12.33 -6.46
N CYS A 6 2.63 11.42 -7.31
CA CYS A 6 1.79 11.76 -8.45
C CYS A 6 0.36 11.25 -8.25
N PHE A 7 -0.62 12.16 -8.37
CA PHE A 7 -2.04 11.83 -8.29
C PHE A 7 -2.64 11.68 -9.69
N PHE A 8 -3.36 10.57 -9.90
CA PHE A 8 -4.11 10.28 -11.12
C PHE A 8 -5.59 10.16 -10.78
N LEU A 9 -6.40 11.11 -11.27
CA LEU A 9 -7.85 11.02 -11.18
C LEU A 9 -8.40 11.60 -12.49
N PRO A 10 -8.67 10.76 -13.51
CA PRO A 10 -9.08 11.25 -14.83
C PRO A 10 -10.49 11.84 -14.83
N LEU A 11 -11.28 11.59 -13.78
CA LEU A 11 -12.64 12.09 -13.64
C LEU A 11 -12.68 13.53 -13.16
N GLN A 12 -13.74 14.24 -13.55
CA GLN A 12 -14.04 15.58 -13.07
C GLN A 12 -14.71 15.54 -11.69
N VAL A 13 -14.58 16.65 -10.95
CA VAL A 13 -15.23 16.84 -9.65
C VAL A 13 -16.74 16.90 -9.85
N SER A 14 -17.45 15.95 -9.24
CA SER A 14 -18.89 15.89 -9.13
C SER A 14 -19.39 16.58 -7.85
N GLN A 15 -20.71 16.71 -7.71
CA GLN A 15 -21.30 17.30 -6.50
C GLN A 15 -21.03 16.46 -5.24
N GLU A 16 -20.98 15.14 -5.37
CA GLU A 16 -20.66 14.22 -4.27
C GLU A 16 -19.22 14.44 -3.77
N ASP A 17 -18.27 14.62 -4.69
CA ASP A 17 -16.86 14.84 -4.36
C ASP A 17 -16.66 16.08 -3.49
N THR A 18 -17.44 17.14 -3.71
CA THR A 18 -17.32 18.38 -2.90
C THR A 18 -17.65 18.17 -1.43
N ARG A 19 -18.34 17.08 -1.07
CA ARG A 19 -18.73 16.74 0.30
C ARG A 19 -17.93 15.57 0.86
N ALA A 20 -17.42 14.69 0.01
CA ALA A 20 -16.71 13.47 0.40
C ALA A 20 -15.19 13.60 0.35
N GLN A 21 -14.63 14.49 -0.48
CA GLN A 21 -13.19 14.61 -0.71
C GLN A 21 -12.61 15.84 -0.04
N PHE A 22 -11.92 15.65 1.10
CA PHE A 22 -11.37 16.76 1.90
C PHE A 22 -10.28 17.58 1.19
N LEU A 23 -9.56 16.97 0.23
CA LEU A 23 -8.53 17.65 -0.56
C LEU A 23 -9.09 18.56 -1.65
N ILE A 24 -10.36 18.40 -2.02
CA ILE A 24 -10.98 19.21 -3.08
C ILE A 24 -11.59 20.46 -2.45
N PRO A 25 -11.19 21.69 -2.88
CA PRO A 25 -11.79 22.91 -2.38
C PRO A 25 -13.21 23.11 -2.90
N GLY A 26 -14.05 23.75 -2.08
CA GLY A 26 -15.39 24.16 -2.48
C GLY A 26 -15.35 25.04 -3.74
N GLY A 27 -16.31 24.84 -4.65
CA GLY A 27 -16.35 25.56 -5.93
C GLY A 27 -15.52 24.93 -7.05
N SER A 28 -14.92 23.75 -6.84
CA SER A 28 -14.12 23.06 -7.87
C SER A 28 -14.92 22.17 -8.82
N LEU A 29 -16.25 22.32 -8.87
CA LEU A 29 -17.12 21.50 -9.72
C LEU A 29 -16.68 21.55 -11.19
N GLY A 30 -16.62 20.39 -11.84
CA GLY A 30 -16.20 20.26 -13.25
C GLY A 30 -14.69 20.35 -13.49
N ARG A 31 -13.86 20.70 -12.50
CA ARG A 31 -12.39 20.62 -12.62
C ARG A 31 -11.93 19.17 -12.60
N ASN A 32 -10.73 18.87 -13.12
CA ASN A 32 -10.12 17.56 -12.93
C ASN A 32 -9.88 17.30 -11.43
N ARG A 33 -10.18 16.09 -10.93
CA ARG A 33 -10.06 15.77 -9.50
C ARG A 33 -8.62 15.82 -8.98
N ALA A 34 -7.63 15.40 -9.77
CA ALA A 34 -6.22 15.44 -9.36
C ALA A 34 -5.75 16.90 -9.28
N GLU A 35 -6.05 17.70 -10.30
CA GLU A 35 -5.71 19.13 -10.31
C GLU A 35 -6.41 19.91 -9.19
N ALA A 36 -7.68 19.61 -8.92
CA ALA A 36 -8.42 20.25 -7.84
C ALA A 36 -7.85 19.90 -6.45
N SER A 37 -7.24 18.73 -6.30
CA SER A 37 -6.66 18.27 -5.03
C SER A 37 -5.22 18.75 -4.81
N LEU A 38 -4.52 19.16 -5.88
CA LEU A 38 -3.09 19.43 -5.89
C LEU A 38 -2.64 20.42 -4.81
N GLU A 39 -3.30 21.58 -4.73
CA GLU A 39 -2.91 22.64 -3.79
C GLU A 39 -2.99 22.17 -2.34
N ARG A 40 -4.10 21.56 -1.94
CA ARG A 40 -4.27 21.07 -0.57
C ARG A 40 -3.35 19.90 -0.26
N ALA A 41 -3.11 19.01 -1.22
CA ALA A 41 -2.17 17.91 -1.06
C ALA A 41 -0.73 18.41 -0.85
N GLN A 42 -0.30 19.40 -1.63
CA GLN A 42 1.03 20.02 -1.51
C GLN A 42 1.23 20.71 -0.15
N ASN A 43 0.18 21.35 0.38
CA ASN A 43 0.23 22.04 1.67
C ASN A 43 0.40 21.09 2.87
N LEU A 44 0.16 19.77 2.72
CA LEU A 44 0.39 18.81 3.80
C LEU A 44 1.88 18.65 4.13
N ASN A 45 2.74 18.72 3.11
CA ASN A 45 4.18 18.63 3.28
C ASN A 45 4.93 19.31 2.12
N PRO A 46 5.43 20.55 2.30
CA PRO A 46 6.20 21.26 1.29
C PRO A 46 7.50 20.58 0.83
N MET A 47 8.00 19.58 1.58
CA MET A 47 9.21 18.83 1.21
C MET A 47 8.94 17.72 0.18
N VAL A 48 7.68 17.45 -0.14
CA VAL A 48 7.28 16.46 -1.15
C VAL A 48 6.85 17.21 -2.41
N ASP A 49 7.39 16.81 -3.56
CA ASP A 49 6.96 17.35 -4.85
C ASP A 49 5.69 16.63 -5.32
N VAL A 50 4.54 17.30 -5.21
CA VAL A 50 3.25 16.74 -5.60
C VAL A 50 2.91 17.16 -7.04
N LYS A 51 2.61 16.17 -7.89
CA LYS A 51 2.22 16.39 -9.29
C LYS A 51 0.82 15.84 -9.57
N ALA A 52 0.03 16.58 -10.33
CA ALA A 52 -1.27 16.13 -10.81
C ALA A 52 -1.18 15.77 -12.30
N ASP A 53 -1.71 14.60 -12.67
CA ASP A 53 -1.83 14.18 -14.06
C ASP A 53 -3.29 13.86 -14.38
N ALA A 54 -3.87 14.62 -15.32
CA ALA A 54 -5.26 14.48 -15.74
C ALA A 54 -5.47 13.37 -16.78
N GLY A 55 -4.40 12.72 -17.25
CA GLY A 55 -4.45 11.67 -18.27
C GLY A 55 -5.10 10.38 -17.77
N ASN A 56 -5.64 9.60 -18.71
CA ASN A 56 -6.16 8.27 -18.42
C ASN A 56 -5.00 7.29 -18.23
N VAL A 57 -4.98 6.59 -17.10
CA VAL A 57 -3.96 5.58 -16.75
C VAL A 57 -3.85 4.48 -17.81
N ASP A 58 -4.96 4.10 -18.45
CA ASP A 58 -4.95 3.03 -19.45
C ASP A 58 -4.20 3.44 -20.73
N THR A 59 -4.17 4.73 -21.04
CA THR A 59 -3.47 5.27 -22.21
C THR A 59 -2.00 5.61 -21.96
N LYS A 60 -1.51 5.44 -20.73
CA LYS A 60 -0.11 5.75 -20.40
C LYS A 60 0.82 4.68 -20.95
N PRO A 61 1.97 5.07 -21.51
CA PRO A 61 2.96 4.12 -22.01
C PRO A 61 3.71 3.44 -20.85
N GLU A 62 4.39 2.32 -21.10
CA GLU A 62 5.08 1.53 -20.07
C GLU A 62 6.16 2.37 -19.35
N GLU A 63 6.88 3.20 -20.10
CA GLU A 63 7.97 4.06 -19.63
C GLU A 63 7.48 5.04 -18.56
N PHE A 64 6.21 5.42 -18.61
CA PHE A 64 5.60 6.29 -17.62
C PHE A 64 5.61 5.66 -16.22
N PHE A 65 5.40 4.35 -16.11
CA PHE A 65 5.34 3.67 -14.82
C PHE A 65 6.74 3.43 -14.23
N THR A 66 7.75 3.33 -15.09
CA THR A 66 9.15 3.09 -14.68
C THR A 66 9.82 4.27 -13.97
N GLN A 67 9.22 5.46 -14.01
CA GLN A 67 9.72 6.62 -13.28
C GLN A 67 9.36 6.60 -11.78
N PHE A 68 8.53 5.66 -11.33
CA PHE A 68 8.06 5.57 -9.96
C PHE A 68 8.64 4.35 -9.24
N ASP A 69 8.93 4.49 -7.95
CA ASP A 69 9.33 3.35 -7.10
C ASP A 69 8.14 2.46 -6.71
N ALA A 70 6.95 3.03 -6.69
CA ALA A 70 5.71 2.37 -6.35
C ALA A 70 4.52 3.00 -7.10
N VAL A 71 3.54 2.17 -7.48
CA VAL A 71 2.29 2.56 -8.13
C VAL A 71 1.13 2.03 -7.29
N CYS A 72 0.17 2.90 -6.98
CA CYS A 72 -1.05 2.54 -6.26
C CYS A 72 -2.27 2.87 -7.11
N LEU A 73 -3.11 1.87 -7.41
CA LEU A 73 -4.34 2.05 -8.16
C LEU A 73 -5.56 1.97 -7.27
N THR A 74 -6.47 2.91 -7.47
CA THR A 74 -7.81 2.92 -6.88
C THR A 74 -8.82 3.22 -7.98
N CYS A 75 -10.07 2.77 -7.79
CA CYS A 75 -11.20 2.99 -8.68
C CYS A 75 -10.93 2.59 -10.14
N CYS A 76 -10.11 1.55 -10.37
CA CYS A 76 -9.72 1.09 -11.71
C CYS A 76 -10.42 -0.23 -12.06
N SER A 77 -10.65 -0.46 -13.35
CA SER A 77 -11.15 -1.76 -13.80
C SER A 77 -10.10 -2.85 -13.57
N ARG A 78 -10.56 -4.10 -13.46
CA ARG A 78 -9.68 -5.26 -13.31
C ARG A 78 -8.65 -5.35 -14.44
N ASP A 79 -9.06 -5.10 -15.68
CA ASP A 79 -8.17 -5.20 -16.84
C ASP A 79 -7.03 -4.18 -16.78
N VAL A 80 -7.34 -2.95 -16.34
CA VAL A 80 -6.32 -1.91 -16.11
C VAL A 80 -5.39 -2.32 -14.96
N MET A 81 -5.94 -2.83 -13.85
CA MET A 81 -5.13 -3.28 -12.72
C MET A 81 -4.17 -4.41 -13.11
N VAL A 82 -4.64 -5.39 -13.87
CA VAL A 82 -3.81 -6.50 -14.37
C VAL A 82 -2.72 -5.98 -15.31
N LYS A 83 -3.07 -5.14 -16.27
CA LYS A 83 -2.13 -4.53 -17.22
C LYS A 83 -1.01 -3.75 -16.50
N VAL A 84 -1.39 -2.86 -15.58
CA VAL A 84 -0.43 -2.03 -14.84
C VAL A 84 0.39 -2.88 -13.88
N ASN A 85 -0.19 -3.88 -13.21
CA ASN A 85 0.56 -4.81 -12.37
C ASN A 85 1.63 -5.55 -13.18
N HIS A 86 1.29 -6.03 -14.38
CA HIS A 86 2.25 -6.71 -15.26
C HIS A 86 3.42 -5.80 -15.65
N ILE A 87 3.11 -4.55 -16.03
CA ILE A 87 4.11 -3.50 -16.31
C ILE A 87 5.01 -3.27 -15.09
N CYS A 88 4.42 -3.08 -13.91
CA CYS A 88 5.18 -2.80 -12.69
C CYS A 88 6.08 -3.99 -12.31
N HIS A 89 5.55 -5.21 -12.35
CA HIS A 89 6.26 -6.42 -12.01
C HIS A 89 7.47 -6.66 -12.92
N LYS A 90 7.32 -6.45 -14.24
CA LYS A 90 8.40 -6.58 -15.22
C LYS A 90 9.53 -5.57 -14.97
N ASN A 91 9.21 -4.39 -14.45
CA ASN A 91 10.15 -3.29 -14.25
C ASN A 91 10.61 -3.13 -12.80
N SER A 92 10.35 -4.10 -11.92
CA SER A 92 10.69 -4.04 -10.49
C SER A 92 10.08 -2.85 -9.73
N VAL A 93 8.92 -2.36 -10.19
CA VAL A 93 8.14 -1.32 -9.54
C VAL A 93 7.14 -1.98 -8.58
N LYS A 94 7.05 -1.48 -7.34
CA LYS A 94 6.11 -2.04 -6.36
C LYS A 94 4.69 -1.65 -6.74
N PHE A 95 3.75 -2.58 -6.70
CA PHE A 95 2.37 -2.34 -7.10
C PHE A 95 1.42 -2.53 -5.93
N PHE A 96 0.45 -1.63 -5.83
CA PHE A 96 -0.64 -1.69 -4.87
C PHE A 96 -1.97 -1.44 -5.60
N ALA A 97 -3.03 -2.10 -5.14
CA ALA A 97 -4.38 -1.79 -5.58
C ALA A 97 -5.34 -1.92 -4.40
N GLY A 98 -6.42 -1.14 -4.40
CA GLY A 98 -7.45 -1.27 -3.38
C GLY A 98 -8.66 -0.42 -3.68
N ASP A 99 -9.81 -0.86 -3.20
CA ASP A 99 -11.08 -0.13 -3.29
C ASP A 99 -11.98 -0.39 -2.09
N VAL A 100 -12.98 0.47 -1.94
CA VAL A 100 -14.00 0.42 -0.88
C VAL A 100 -15.39 0.35 -1.51
N PHE A 101 -16.19 -0.60 -1.05
CA PHE A 101 -17.59 -0.83 -1.45
C PHE A 101 -18.49 -0.86 -0.20
N GLY A 102 -19.02 0.30 0.17
CA GLY A 102 -19.81 0.46 1.39
C GLY A 102 -18.96 0.17 2.63
N TYR A 103 -19.28 -0.90 3.35
CA TYR A 103 -18.55 -1.33 4.56
C TYR A 103 -17.39 -2.29 4.28
N HIS A 104 -17.26 -2.78 3.05
CA HIS A 104 -16.21 -3.70 2.67
C HIS A 104 -15.13 -2.96 1.90
N GLY A 105 -13.89 -3.39 2.04
CA GLY A 105 -12.79 -2.91 1.23
C GLY A 105 -11.78 -4.02 1.02
N TYR A 106 -10.94 -3.86 0.02
CA TYR A 106 -9.81 -4.75 -0.21
C TYR A 106 -8.54 -3.96 -0.44
N MET A 107 -7.41 -4.62 -0.20
CA MET A 107 -6.09 -4.14 -0.56
C MET A 107 -5.30 -5.31 -1.14
N PHE A 108 -4.53 -5.03 -2.16
CA PHE A 108 -3.62 -5.94 -2.84
C PHE A 108 -2.25 -5.28 -2.94
N ALA A 109 -1.19 -6.08 -2.80
CA ALA A 109 0.19 -5.63 -2.93
C ALA A 109 1.01 -6.70 -3.68
N ASP A 110 1.66 -6.29 -4.77
CA ASP A 110 2.68 -7.06 -5.47
C ASP A 110 4.01 -6.31 -5.32
N LEU A 111 4.87 -6.81 -4.43
CA LEU A 111 6.15 -6.20 -4.13
C LEU A 111 7.31 -6.86 -4.90
N GLY A 112 7.01 -7.83 -5.77
CA GLY A 112 8.02 -8.68 -6.38
C GLY A 112 8.86 -9.44 -5.34
N ASP A 113 10.17 -9.51 -5.57
CA ASP A 113 11.11 -9.98 -4.57
C ASP A 113 11.38 -8.87 -3.55
N HIS A 114 10.77 -8.99 -2.37
CA HIS A 114 10.81 -7.92 -1.36
C HIS A 114 11.60 -8.33 -0.11
N ASP A 115 12.73 -7.65 0.08
CA ASP A 115 13.54 -7.70 1.28
C ASP A 115 13.03 -6.68 2.31
N PHE A 116 12.75 -7.12 3.53
CA PHE A 116 12.38 -6.24 4.63
C PHE A 116 13.07 -6.63 5.93
N VAL A 117 13.15 -5.67 6.85
CA VAL A 117 13.70 -5.87 8.19
C VAL A 117 12.55 -5.91 9.17
N GLU A 118 12.46 -7.00 9.92
CA GLU A 118 11.54 -7.13 11.04
C GLU A 118 12.30 -6.90 12.35
N GLU A 119 11.82 -5.95 13.16
CA GLU A 119 12.33 -5.72 14.50
C GLU A 119 11.64 -6.70 15.47
N LYS A 120 12.43 -7.56 16.12
CA LYS A 120 11.95 -8.50 17.14
C LYS A 120 12.50 -8.14 18.50
N THR A 121 11.62 -7.97 19.47
CA THR A 121 11.98 -7.85 20.89
C THR A 121 12.61 -9.15 21.37
N LYS A 122 13.76 -9.07 22.06
CA LYS A 122 14.35 -10.26 22.69
C LYS A 122 13.42 -10.77 23.80
N VAL A 123 12.82 -11.94 23.61
CA VAL A 123 12.13 -12.64 24.71
C VAL A 123 13.21 -13.23 25.63
N PRO A 124 13.19 -12.95 26.95
CA PRO A 124 14.13 -13.56 27.87
C PRO A 124 13.91 -15.08 27.86
N LYS A 125 14.96 -15.86 27.56
CA LYS A 125 14.94 -17.30 27.82
C LYS A 125 14.90 -17.48 29.34
N ALA A 126 13.75 -17.87 29.89
CA ALA A 126 13.71 -18.46 31.21
C ALA A 126 14.42 -19.82 31.13
N SER A 127 15.65 -19.88 31.63
CA SER A 127 16.34 -21.15 31.87
C SER A 127 15.58 -21.93 32.96
N PRO A 128 15.27 -23.23 32.76
CA PRO A 128 14.65 -24.02 33.80
C PRO A 128 15.68 -24.32 34.90
N GLY A 129 15.45 -23.74 36.08
CA GLY A 129 15.77 -24.26 37.41
C GLY A 129 17.22 -24.59 37.78
N VAL A 130 17.79 -23.81 38.70
CA VAL A 130 18.28 -24.35 39.98
C VAL A 130 17.88 -23.36 41.08
N GLU A 131 17.10 -23.84 42.04
CA GLU A 131 16.70 -23.14 43.26
C GLU A 131 17.76 -23.42 44.34
N ASP A 132 18.41 -22.39 44.88
CA ASP A 132 18.78 -22.24 46.32
C ASP A 132 19.55 -20.91 46.56
N GLY A 133 19.13 -20.09 47.54
CA GLY A 133 19.97 -19.05 48.16
C GLY A 133 19.52 -17.56 48.07
N PRO A 134 19.63 -16.75 49.14
CA PRO A 134 18.95 -15.46 49.29
C PRO A 134 19.69 -14.24 48.73
N ASP A 135 18.89 -13.29 48.23
CA ASP A 135 19.14 -11.87 47.92
C ASP A 135 20.56 -11.41 47.56
N THR A 136 20.85 -11.30 46.25
CA THR A 136 21.67 -10.18 45.76
C THR A 136 21.31 -9.80 44.31
N LYS A 137 20.73 -8.59 44.17
CA LYS A 137 20.54 -7.79 42.94
C LYS A 137 20.02 -8.52 41.68
N LYS A 138 18.69 -8.48 41.48
CA LYS A 138 18.09 -8.62 40.13
C LYS A 138 18.68 -7.54 39.24
N ALA A 139 19.52 -7.91 38.28
CA ALA A 139 19.87 -7.03 37.18
C ALA A 139 18.58 -6.60 36.49
N ARG A 140 18.33 -5.29 36.45
CA ARG A 140 17.23 -4.71 35.67
C ARG A 140 17.60 -4.90 34.21
N VAL A 141 17.07 -5.96 33.58
CA VAL A 141 17.15 -6.12 32.13
C VAL A 141 16.24 -5.06 31.54
N ASP A 142 16.82 -4.11 30.79
CA ASP A 142 16.04 -3.12 30.05
C ASP A 142 15.24 -3.85 28.95
N PRO A 143 13.90 -3.75 28.94
CA PRO A 143 13.04 -4.41 27.94
C PRO A 143 13.15 -3.79 26.54
N SER A 144 14.12 -2.89 26.31
CA SER A 144 14.31 -2.14 25.07
C SER A 144 15.28 -2.81 24.08
N GLU A 145 15.83 -3.98 24.39
CA GLU A 145 16.77 -4.62 23.47
C GLU A 145 16.02 -5.34 22.33
N THR A 146 16.07 -4.74 21.14
CA THR A 146 15.49 -5.29 19.91
C THR A 146 16.59 -5.80 18.98
N THR A 147 16.23 -6.77 18.15
CA THR A 147 17.11 -7.34 17.12
C THR A 147 16.44 -7.23 15.77
N MET A 148 17.21 -6.81 14.76
CA MET A 148 16.75 -6.68 13.38
C MET A 148 16.98 -8.00 12.64
N VAL A 149 15.93 -8.55 12.04
CA VAL A 149 15.99 -9.78 11.25
C VAL A 149 15.59 -9.48 9.81
N LYS A 150 16.48 -9.79 8.85
CA LYS A 150 16.16 -9.66 7.41
C LYS A 150 15.29 -10.83 6.95
N LYS A 151 14.20 -10.54 6.26
CA LYS A 151 13.28 -11.52 5.66
C LYS A 151 13.02 -11.20 4.19
N VAL A 152 12.63 -12.23 3.43
CA VAL A 152 12.26 -12.15 2.01
C VAL A 152 10.83 -12.66 1.86
N SER A 153 9.97 -11.91 1.16
CA SER A 153 8.62 -12.37 0.78
C SER A 153 8.59 -12.75 -0.70
N GLY A 154 7.86 -13.83 -1.02
CA GLY A 154 7.69 -14.33 -2.39
C GLY A 154 6.61 -13.58 -3.19
N LYS A 155 6.62 -13.80 -4.50
CA LYS A 155 5.79 -13.12 -5.51
C LYS A 155 4.34 -13.59 -5.47
N ILE A 156 3.38 -12.66 -5.61
CA ILE A 156 1.95 -12.97 -5.77
C ILE A 156 1.39 -12.12 -6.93
N PRO A 157 1.29 -12.66 -8.15
CA PRO A 157 0.65 -11.95 -9.26
C PRO A 157 -0.82 -11.64 -8.98
N VAL A 158 -1.29 -10.46 -9.42
CA VAL A 158 -2.69 -10.03 -9.23
C VAL A 158 -3.71 -10.95 -9.93
N GLU A 159 -3.29 -11.62 -11.01
CA GLU A 159 -4.15 -12.56 -11.73
C GLU A 159 -4.50 -13.80 -10.89
N THR A 160 -3.57 -14.20 -10.01
CA THR A 160 -3.71 -15.35 -9.13
C THR A 160 -4.37 -15.02 -7.78
N SER A 161 -4.57 -13.75 -7.44
CA SER A 161 -5.06 -13.34 -6.11
C SER A 161 -6.59 -13.32 -5.95
N GLY A 162 -7.35 -13.83 -6.94
CA GLY A 162 -8.80 -14.05 -6.81
C GLY A 162 -9.65 -12.77 -6.78
N ILE A 163 -9.10 -11.60 -7.11
CA ILE A 163 -9.83 -10.34 -7.18
C ILE A 163 -10.81 -10.40 -8.36
N GLN A 164 -12.10 -10.66 -8.06
CA GLN A 164 -13.20 -10.64 -9.02
C GLN A 164 -14.08 -9.42 -8.76
N HIS A 165 -14.32 -8.59 -9.77
CA HIS A 165 -15.39 -7.59 -9.75
C HIS A 165 -16.62 -8.22 -10.42
N SER A 166 -17.70 -8.48 -9.68
CA SER A 166 -19.00 -8.76 -10.32
C SER A 166 -19.70 -7.43 -10.61
N GLN A 167 -20.03 -7.19 -11.87
CA GLN A 167 -21.13 -6.28 -12.18
C GLN A 167 -22.41 -6.97 -11.71
N GLY A 168 -22.86 -6.62 -10.50
CA GLY A 168 -24.11 -7.11 -9.92
C GLY A 168 -23.91 -8.14 -8.81
N GLY A 169 -24.15 -7.71 -7.56
CA GLY A 169 -24.61 -8.54 -6.46
C GLY A 169 -23.66 -9.65 -5.96
N SER A 170 -23.01 -9.37 -4.83
CA SER A 170 -22.18 -10.28 -4.00
C SER A 170 -20.80 -10.63 -4.57
N LEU A 171 -19.76 -10.15 -3.89
CA LEU A 171 -18.39 -10.65 -4.02
C LEU A 171 -18.17 -11.76 -2.97
N GLY A 172 -17.93 -12.98 -3.43
CA GLY A 172 -17.26 -13.99 -2.62
C GLY A 172 -15.75 -13.80 -2.75
N ILE A 173 -15.06 -13.49 -1.66
CA ILE A 173 -13.59 -13.46 -1.61
C ILE A 173 -13.14 -14.79 -1.01
N SER A 174 -12.52 -15.67 -1.80
CA SER A 174 -11.71 -16.73 -1.22
C SER A 174 -10.40 -16.12 -0.74
N ALA A 175 -10.21 -16.04 0.57
CA ALA A 175 -8.94 -15.57 1.14
C ALA A 175 -7.77 -16.41 0.57
N PRO A 176 -6.67 -15.79 0.13
CA PRO A 176 -5.46 -16.55 -0.15
C PRO A 176 -5.00 -17.21 1.15
N VAL A 177 -4.97 -18.54 1.15
CA VAL A 177 -4.38 -19.33 2.23
C VAL A 177 -2.88 -19.05 2.20
N PHE A 178 -2.41 -18.20 3.11
CA PHE A 178 -0.98 -18.13 3.39
C PHE A 178 -0.52 -19.52 3.82
N PRO A 179 0.52 -20.12 3.21
CA PRO A 179 1.12 -21.30 3.79
C PRO A 179 1.64 -20.91 5.17
N ALA A 180 1.11 -21.57 6.20
CA ALA A 180 1.61 -21.42 7.55
C ALA A 180 3.13 -21.65 7.55
N ALA A 181 3.88 -20.72 8.14
CA ALA A 181 5.31 -20.92 8.35
C ALA A 181 5.52 -22.23 9.14
N PRO A 182 6.49 -23.09 8.75
CA PRO A 182 6.80 -24.27 9.54
C PRO A 182 7.28 -23.83 10.93
N GLY A 183 6.66 -24.40 11.97
CA GLY A 183 6.95 -24.15 13.38
C GLY A 183 8.23 -24.81 13.87
#